data_AF-A0A1U8Q8C7-F1
#
_entry.id   AF-A0A1U8Q8C7-F1
#
_cell.length_a   1.000
_cell.length_b   1.000
_cell.length_c   1.000
_cell.angle_alpha   90.00
_cell.angle_beta   90.00
_cell.angle_gamma   90.00
#
_symmetry.space_group_name_H-M   'P 1'
#
loop_
_entity.id
_entity.type
_entity.pdbx_description
1 polymer ?
#
loop_
_entity_poly.entity_id
_entity_poly.type
_entity_poly.pdbx_seq_one_letter_code
_entity_poly.pdbx_strand_id
1 'polypeptide(L)'
;MRIRARINAHQSKGTVKPFQMPVNQIPIILNGCSVNKRFRYHWKRFSVLACITNNNEKDERLLISRSCFPAVSVNKHKPKPEVHLTSHLNILNAFYQFSRPHTIIGTIMGITSVSLLPIQSISDFSGKFFMGLLKALVPALLMNIYVVGLNQLYDVEIDRVNKPNLPIASGEFSMGTGIVIVATCFLMSFSMGYMFHSPPLFYALLISCLLGSAYSIDLPFLRWKRNAFLAAACILSVRAVVVQLAFFVHIQKYVLGRSVVFSKSVVFATVFMCFFSTVIALFKDIPDVDGDRDFGIQSFSVHLGQERVFWLCIYMLLMAYGTAMVIGASSSFTSSKVITVLGHFILASILWFRAQSIDLMNKASITSFYMFIWKLFYAEYLLIPFVR
;
A
#
# COMPACT_ATOMS: atom_id res chain seq x y z
N MET A 1 -43.38 9.57 42.82
CA MET A 1 -44.71 9.86 43.39
C MET A 1 -45.65 10.25 42.24
N ARG A 2 -46.75 9.50 42.04
CA ARG A 2 -47.90 9.70 41.11
C ARG A 2 -47.67 9.98 39.59
N ILE A 3 -48.34 9.13 38.80
CA ILE A 3 -48.62 9.17 37.34
C ILE A 3 -50.06 9.67 37.11
N ARG A 4 -50.37 10.21 35.91
CA ARG A 4 -51.68 10.43 35.18
C ARG A 4 -51.84 11.89 34.74
N ALA A 5 -52.59 12.32 33.71
CA ALA A 5 -53.13 11.76 32.43
C ALA A 5 -53.79 12.98 31.66
N ARG A 6 -54.45 12.93 30.48
CA ARG A 6 -54.87 11.88 29.54
C ARG A 6 -55.15 12.49 28.13
N ILE A 7 -54.70 11.82 27.06
CA ILE A 7 -55.34 11.59 25.73
C ILE A 7 -56.53 12.49 25.29
N ASN A 8 -56.42 13.06 24.08
CA ASN A 8 -57.45 13.11 23.01
C ASN A 8 -56.70 13.28 21.66
N ALA A 9 -56.71 12.34 20.70
CA ALA A 9 -57.81 11.78 19.91
C ALA A 9 -58.23 12.68 18.72
N HIS A 10 -57.58 12.48 17.57
CA HIS A 10 -58.19 12.76 16.26
C HIS A 10 -57.80 11.65 15.27
N GLN A 11 -58.78 10.82 14.91
CA GLN A 11 -58.67 9.91 13.77
C GLN A 11 -59.06 10.67 12.50
N SER A 12 -58.31 10.51 11.41
CA SER A 12 -58.85 10.65 10.06
C SER A 12 -58.53 9.37 9.27
N LYS A 13 -59.52 8.85 8.55
CA LYS A 13 -59.39 7.63 7.75
C LYS A 13 -58.88 8.01 6.36
N GLY A 14 -57.66 7.60 6.01
CA GLY A 14 -57.08 7.77 4.67
C GLY A 14 -56.76 6.41 4.05
N THR A 15 -57.62 5.93 3.15
CA THR A 15 -57.48 4.61 2.51
C THR A 15 -56.50 4.67 1.34
N VAL A 16 -55.26 4.22 1.52
CA VAL A 16 -54.25 4.17 0.44
C VAL A 16 -54.27 2.80 -0.23
N LYS A 17 -54.68 2.75 -1.51
CA LYS A 17 -54.54 1.57 -2.37
C LYS A 17 -53.09 1.48 -2.87
N PRO A 18 -52.49 0.28 -2.98
CA PRO A 18 -51.18 0.13 -3.62
C PRO A 18 -51.28 0.38 -5.13
N PHE A 19 -50.36 1.19 -5.65
CA PHE A 19 -50.28 1.54 -7.07
C PHE A 19 -49.52 0.44 -7.84
N GLN A 20 -50.23 -0.35 -8.64
CA GLN A 20 -49.60 -1.32 -9.56
C GLN A 20 -49.09 -0.57 -10.80
N MET A 21 -47.81 -0.72 -11.13
CA MET A 21 -47.27 -0.29 -12.42
C MET A 21 -47.55 -1.36 -13.50
N PRO A 22 -47.93 -0.96 -14.73
CA PRO A 22 -48.22 -1.90 -15.80
C PRO A 22 -46.94 -2.53 -16.38
N VAL A 23 -47.01 -3.84 -16.64
CA VAL A 23 -45.97 -4.60 -17.36
C VAL A 23 -46.05 -4.28 -18.85
N ASN A 24 -45.19 -3.40 -19.34
CA ASN A 24 -45.03 -3.21 -20.78
C ASN A 24 -44.07 -4.25 -21.36
N GLN A 25 -44.62 -5.17 -22.14
CA GLN A 25 -43.88 -6.06 -23.01
C GLN A 25 -43.17 -5.25 -24.10
N ILE A 26 -41.88 -5.50 -24.33
CA ILE A 26 -41.13 -5.02 -25.50
C ILE A 26 -40.61 -6.25 -26.25
N PRO A 27 -40.85 -6.38 -27.56
CA PRO A 27 -40.64 -7.63 -28.28
C PRO A 27 -39.16 -7.93 -28.55
N ILE A 28 -38.84 -9.23 -28.55
CA ILE A 28 -37.57 -9.76 -29.05
C ILE A 28 -37.57 -9.61 -30.58
N ILE A 29 -36.60 -8.87 -31.12
CA ILE A 29 -36.28 -8.91 -32.56
C ILE A 29 -34.85 -9.44 -32.71
N LEU A 30 -34.76 -10.68 -33.18
CA LEU A 30 -33.53 -11.28 -33.70
C LEU A 30 -33.33 -10.82 -35.14
N ASN A 31 -32.24 -10.10 -35.40
CA ASN A 31 -31.44 -10.05 -36.63
C ASN A 31 -30.33 -9.02 -36.39
N GLY A 32 -29.06 -9.22 -36.72
CA GLY A 32 -28.51 -10.24 -37.62
C GLY A 32 -27.67 -9.58 -38.71
N CYS A 33 -26.58 -8.89 -38.37
CA CYS A 33 -25.54 -8.56 -39.35
C CYS A 33 -24.17 -8.33 -38.69
N SER A 34 -23.14 -8.92 -39.28
CA SER A 34 -21.76 -8.92 -38.80
C SER A 34 -20.90 -7.85 -39.47
N VAL A 35 -20.03 -7.15 -38.73
CA VAL A 35 -18.81 -6.53 -39.31
C VAL A 35 -17.60 -6.64 -38.35
N ASN A 36 -16.60 -7.40 -38.79
CA ASN A 36 -15.16 -7.36 -38.43
C ASN A 36 -14.71 -6.90 -37.02
N LYS A 37 -14.29 -7.87 -36.18
CA LYS A 37 -13.15 -7.69 -35.24
C LYS A 37 -11.90 -8.38 -35.79
N ARG A 38 -10.99 -7.62 -36.39
CA ARG A 38 -9.69 -8.14 -36.85
C ARG A 38 -8.62 -7.94 -35.78
N PHE A 39 -8.55 -8.86 -34.82
CA PHE A 39 -7.45 -8.92 -33.86
C PHE A 39 -6.10 -9.07 -34.58
N ARG A 40 -5.09 -8.30 -34.18
CA ARG A 40 -3.68 -8.58 -34.43
C ARG A 40 -2.86 -8.27 -33.18
N TYR A 41 -2.63 -9.28 -32.36
CA TYR A 41 -1.53 -9.28 -31.40
C TYR A 41 -0.30 -9.90 -32.06
N HIS A 42 0.78 -9.13 -32.13
CA HIS A 42 2.13 -9.65 -32.24
C HIS A 42 2.95 -8.97 -31.16
N TRP A 43 3.59 -9.77 -30.29
CA TRP A 43 5.04 -9.78 -30.10
C TRP A 43 5.43 -11.04 -29.32
N LYS A 44 6.58 -11.63 -29.65
CA LYS A 44 6.97 -12.97 -29.18
C LYS A 44 7.85 -12.90 -27.92
N ARG A 45 7.59 -13.83 -27.00
CA ARG A 45 8.53 -14.61 -26.15
C ARG A 45 9.90 -13.98 -25.81
N PHE A 46 10.16 -13.89 -24.51
CA PHE A 46 11.29 -14.58 -23.88
C PHE A 46 10.78 -15.47 -22.74
N SER A 47 11.45 -16.60 -22.48
CA SER A 47 10.97 -17.74 -21.68
C SER A 47 11.75 -17.98 -20.38
N VAL A 48 11.43 -19.10 -19.68
CA VAL A 48 12.05 -19.70 -18.46
C VAL A 48 11.37 -19.24 -17.15
N LEU A 49 10.77 -20.10 -16.31
CA LEU A 49 10.42 -21.53 -16.41
C LEU A 49 9.28 -21.90 -15.42
N ALA A 50 8.38 -22.84 -15.75
CA ALA A 50 7.51 -23.53 -14.78
C ALA A 50 6.95 -24.87 -15.33
N CYS A 51 6.85 -25.86 -14.44
CA CYS A 51 6.54 -27.29 -14.64
C CYS A 51 5.48 -27.70 -15.68
N ILE A 52 5.80 -28.78 -16.42
CA ILE A 52 4.84 -29.80 -16.87
C ILE A 52 5.42 -31.17 -16.49
N THR A 53 4.68 -31.96 -15.73
CA THR A 53 4.85 -33.42 -15.64
C THR A 53 3.59 -34.07 -16.20
N ASN A 54 3.72 -34.76 -17.32
CA ASN A 54 2.60 -35.39 -18.01
C ASN A 54 2.06 -36.59 -17.23
N ASN A 55 0.74 -36.70 -17.12
CA ASN A 55 0.09 -38.00 -17.05
C ASN A 55 0.09 -38.62 -18.45
N ASN A 56 0.60 -39.84 -18.60
CA ASN A 56 0.37 -40.67 -19.78
C ASN A 56 -0.49 -41.87 -19.35
N GLU A 57 -1.72 -41.92 -19.84
CA GLU A 57 -2.47 -43.17 -19.91
C GLU A 57 -1.86 -44.08 -20.98
N LYS A 58 -1.68 -45.36 -20.67
CA LYS A 58 -1.71 -46.46 -21.65
C LYS A 58 -2.27 -47.72 -21.00
N ASP A 59 -3.17 -48.37 -21.72
CA ASP A 59 -3.73 -49.68 -21.40
C ASP A 59 -2.68 -50.79 -21.36
N GLU A 60 -2.84 -51.73 -20.43
CA GLU A 60 -2.63 -53.15 -20.73
C GLU A 60 -3.48 -54.03 -19.80
N ARG A 61 -4.19 -55.02 -20.37
CA ARG A 61 -4.96 -56.02 -19.61
C ARG A 61 -4.13 -57.29 -19.44
N LEU A 62 -4.05 -57.84 -18.23
CA LEU A 62 -3.90 -59.30 -18.05
C LEU A 62 -4.56 -59.79 -16.75
N LEU A 63 -5.22 -60.94 -16.83
CA LEU A 63 -5.85 -61.65 -15.72
C LEU A 63 -4.85 -62.58 -15.02
N ILE A 64 -4.95 -62.75 -13.70
CA ILE A 64 -4.66 -64.01 -12.94
C ILE A 64 -5.23 -63.87 -11.52
N SER A 65 -5.65 -64.98 -10.90
CA SER A 65 -6.39 -65.04 -9.63
C SER A 65 -5.59 -65.67 -8.48
N ARG A 66 -5.90 -65.27 -7.22
CA ARG A 66 -5.49 -65.92 -5.93
C ARG A 66 -3.95 -65.86 -5.69
N SER A 67 -3.37 -65.82 -4.47
CA SER A 67 -3.78 -66.35 -3.16
C SER A 67 -3.11 -65.56 -1.99
N CYS A 68 -3.33 -65.97 -0.73
CA CYS A 68 -2.82 -65.35 0.50
C CYS A 68 -1.30 -65.40 0.78
N PHE A 69 -0.92 -64.70 1.87
CA PHE A 69 0.33 -64.73 2.68
C PHE A 69 1.44 -63.70 2.33
N PRO A 70 2.23 -63.24 3.33
CA PRO A 70 1.81 -62.73 4.64
C PRO A 70 2.37 -61.30 4.92
N ALA A 71 2.12 -60.75 6.11
CA ALA A 71 2.42 -59.36 6.45
C ALA A 71 3.91 -58.97 6.35
N VAL A 72 4.20 -57.93 5.56
CA VAL A 72 5.48 -57.19 5.61
C VAL A 72 5.33 -56.01 6.58
N SER A 73 6.34 -55.81 7.43
CA SER A 73 6.33 -54.80 8.48
C SER A 73 6.20 -53.37 7.94
N VAL A 74 5.26 -52.60 8.49
CA VAL A 74 5.16 -51.16 8.25
C VAL A 74 6.36 -50.47 8.88
N ASN A 75 7.40 -50.28 8.07
CA ASN A 75 8.59 -49.56 8.47
C ASN A 75 8.22 -48.08 8.62
N LYS A 76 8.06 -47.61 9.86
CA LYS A 76 7.69 -46.22 10.18
C LYS A 76 8.72 -45.26 9.59
N HIS A 77 8.43 -44.72 8.41
CA HIS A 77 9.18 -43.60 7.86
C HIS A 77 9.07 -42.42 8.83
N LYS A 78 10.20 -42.02 9.42
CA LYS A 78 10.31 -40.72 10.08
C LYS A 78 9.97 -39.64 9.04
N PRO A 79 9.16 -38.61 9.37
CA PRO A 79 8.93 -37.51 8.44
C PRO A 79 10.27 -36.85 8.09
N LYS A 80 10.52 -36.67 6.78
CA LYS A 80 11.71 -35.99 6.26
C LYS A 80 11.72 -34.51 6.68
N PRO A 81 12.89 -33.85 6.72
CA PRO A 81 13.03 -32.43 7.10
C PRO A 81 12.28 -31.42 6.21
N GLU A 82 11.70 -31.84 5.08
CA GLU A 82 10.91 -31.01 4.16
C GLU A 82 9.71 -30.32 4.83
N VAL A 83 9.08 -30.97 5.82
CA VAL A 83 7.90 -30.42 6.53
C VAL A 83 8.27 -29.22 7.42
N HIS A 84 9.47 -29.19 8.00
CA HIS A 84 9.91 -28.07 8.83
C HIS A 84 10.32 -26.86 7.98
N LEU A 85 11.05 -27.09 6.88
CA LEU A 85 11.53 -26.02 6.00
C LEU A 85 10.36 -25.28 5.33
N THR A 86 9.35 -26.01 4.88
CA THR A 86 8.11 -25.43 4.31
C THR A 86 7.34 -24.60 5.33
N SER A 87 7.23 -25.06 6.58
CA SER A 87 6.62 -24.29 7.68
C SER A 87 7.33 -22.95 7.93
N HIS A 88 8.67 -22.93 8.02
CA HIS A 88 9.43 -21.70 8.23
C HIS A 88 9.30 -20.72 7.05
N LEU A 89 9.32 -21.21 5.80
CA LEU A 89 9.12 -20.39 4.61
C LEU A 89 7.72 -19.76 4.58
N ASN A 90 6.69 -20.50 4.99
CA ASN A 90 5.32 -19.99 5.10
C ASN A 90 5.20 -18.88 6.15
N ILE A 91 5.80 -19.05 7.34
CA ILE A 91 5.82 -18.01 8.39
C ILE A 91 6.55 -16.75 7.91
N LEU A 92 7.66 -16.90 7.20
CA LEU A 92 8.42 -15.77 6.63
C LEU A 92 7.62 -15.04 5.53
N ASN A 93 6.92 -15.78 4.67
CA ASN A 93 6.04 -15.17 3.67
C ASN A 93 4.85 -14.45 4.32
N ALA A 94 4.21 -15.05 5.32
CA ALA A 94 3.14 -14.40 6.07
C ALA A 94 3.65 -13.12 6.75
N PHE A 95 4.82 -13.13 7.39
CA PHE A 95 5.43 -11.93 7.97
C PHE A 95 5.76 -10.87 6.90
N TYR A 96 6.24 -11.29 5.72
CA TYR A 96 6.48 -10.40 4.58
C TYR A 96 5.18 -9.73 4.13
N GLN A 97 4.08 -10.46 3.94
CA GLN A 97 2.79 -9.86 3.60
C GLN A 97 2.25 -8.96 4.71
N PHE A 98 2.37 -9.38 5.98
CA PHE A 98 1.98 -8.61 7.17
C PHE A 98 2.66 -7.23 7.21
N SER A 99 3.95 -7.18 6.83
CA SER A 99 4.74 -5.94 6.79
C SER A 99 4.30 -4.94 5.71
N ARG A 100 3.39 -5.34 4.80
CA ARG A 100 2.99 -4.60 3.59
C ARG A 100 4.22 -4.15 2.77
N PRO A 101 4.85 -5.04 1.97
CA PRO A 101 6.17 -4.82 1.38
C PRO A 101 6.37 -3.50 0.62
N HIS A 102 5.31 -2.98 0.02
CA HIS A 102 5.34 -1.69 -0.68
C HIS A 102 5.60 -0.50 0.26
N THR A 103 5.01 -0.50 1.47
CA THR A 103 5.29 0.57 2.45
C THR A 103 6.71 0.47 2.98
N ILE A 104 7.24 -0.74 3.16
CA ILE A 104 8.61 -1.02 3.60
C ILE A 104 9.62 -0.51 2.58
N ILE A 105 9.50 -0.92 1.31
CA ILE A 105 10.36 -0.44 0.22
C ILE A 105 10.29 1.08 0.12
N GLY A 106 9.09 1.67 0.16
CA GLY A 106 8.90 3.12 0.13
C GLY A 106 9.59 3.85 1.30
N THR A 107 9.66 3.24 2.48
CA THR A 107 10.38 3.81 3.64
C THR A 107 11.90 3.67 3.49
N ILE A 108 12.41 2.53 2.99
CA ILE A 108 13.85 2.36 2.71
C ILE A 108 14.31 3.39 1.68
N MET A 109 13.60 3.48 0.55
CA MET A 109 13.91 4.41 -0.53
C MET A 109 13.83 5.86 -0.05
N GLY A 110 12.78 6.22 0.69
CA GLY A 110 12.59 7.58 1.17
C GLY A 110 13.66 8.04 2.16
N ILE A 111 13.90 7.27 3.22
CA ILE A 111 14.91 7.62 4.23
C ILE A 111 16.30 7.66 3.59
N THR A 112 16.63 6.70 2.71
CA THR A 112 17.94 6.68 2.03
C THR A 112 18.11 7.90 1.13
N SER A 113 17.11 8.23 0.30
CA SER A 113 17.12 9.37 -0.61
C SER A 113 17.30 10.70 0.13
N VAL A 114 16.48 10.94 1.15
CA VAL A 114 16.54 12.13 2.01
C VAL A 114 17.88 12.22 2.74
N SER A 115 18.43 11.09 3.17
CA SER A 115 19.75 11.01 3.82
C SER A 115 20.92 11.38 2.91
N LEU A 116 20.75 11.34 1.58
CA LEU A 116 21.77 11.77 0.62
C LEU A 116 21.75 13.29 0.37
N LEU A 117 20.64 13.99 0.65
CA LEU A 117 20.51 15.44 0.42
C LEU A 117 21.50 16.34 1.19
N PRO A 118 21.94 16.04 2.44
CA PRO A 118 22.93 16.86 3.15
C PRO A 118 24.39 16.49 2.84
N ILE A 119 24.63 15.53 1.93
CA ILE A 119 25.98 15.14 1.48
C ILE A 119 26.56 16.23 0.57
N GLN A 120 27.79 16.66 0.87
CA GLN A 120 28.49 17.72 0.16
C GLN A 120 29.75 17.22 -0.57
N SER A 121 30.40 16.17 -0.06
CA SER A 121 31.64 15.61 -0.62
C SER A 121 31.70 14.09 -0.47
N ILE A 122 32.61 13.45 -1.21
CA ILE A 122 32.83 11.99 -1.14
C ILE A 122 33.27 11.55 0.26
N SER A 123 33.99 12.40 1.00
CA SER A 123 34.40 12.15 2.38
C SER A 123 33.25 12.01 3.39
N ASP A 124 32.04 12.48 3.05
CA ASP A 124 30.86 12.30 3.90
C ASP A 124 30.37 10.85 3.93
N PHE A 125 30.69 10.03 2.90
CA PHE A 125 30.42 8.58 2.85
C PHE A 125 31.35 7.79 3.78
N SER A 126 31.32 8.15 5.05
CA SER A 126 32.09 7.58 6.14
C SER A 126 31.30 6.50 6.88
N GLY A 127 31.98 5.69 7.69
CA GLY A 127 31.31 4.74 8.60
C GLY A 127 30.30 5.41 9.54
N LYS A 128 30.50 6.69 9.90
CA LYS A 128 29.53 7.49 10.66
C LYS A 128 28.23 7.69 9.89
N PHE A 129 28.31 8.03 8.59
CA PHE A 129 27.15 8.20 7.74
C PHE A 129 26.34 6.90 7.61
N PHE A 130 26.97 5.79 7.24
CA PHE A 130 26.27 4.50 7.09
C PHE A 130 25.64 4.02 8.40
N MET A 131 26.34 4.20 9.53
CA MET A 131 25.78 3.87 10.85
C MET A 131 24.63 4.81 11.26
N GLY A 132 24.69 6.09 10.88
CA GLY A 132 23.58 7.04 11.04
C GLY A 132 22.36 6.65 10.21
N LEU A 133 22.55 6.35 8.93
CA LEU A 133 21.50 5.85 8.04
C LEU A 133 20.86 4.56 8.56
N LEU A 134 21.65 3.61 9.08
CA LEU A 134 21.12 2.39 9.68
C LEU A 134 20.34 2.67 10.98
N LYS A 135 20.83 3.59 11.82
CA LYS A 135 20.10 4.08 13.02
C LYS A 135 18.79 4.77 12.67
N ALA A 136 18.68 5.41 11.51
CA ALA A 136 17.42 5.95 11.00
C ALA A 136 16.48 4.85 10.46
N LEU A 137 17.01 3.95 9.61
CA LEU A 137 16.22 2.93 8.91
C LEU A 137 15.58 1.90 9.85
N VAL A 138 16.36 1.24 10.71
CA VAL A 138 15.87 0.11 11.52
C VAL A 138 14.64 0.47 12.38
N PRO A 139 14.67 1.52 13.24
CA PRO A 139 13.48 1.87 14.03
C PRO A 139 12.33 2.39 13.17
N ALA A 140 12.60 3.05 12.04
CA ALA A 140 11.54 3.51 11.15
C ALA A 140 10.83 2.36 10.42
N LEU A 141 11.53 1.28 10.08
CA LEU A 141 10.93 0.07 9.53
C LEU A 141 10.10 -0.68 10.58
N LEU A 142 10.60 -0.79 11.81
CA LEU A 142 9.83 -1.32 12.94
C LEU A 142 8.57 -0.48 13.20
N MET A 143 8.67 0.85 13.13
CA MET A 143 7.51 1.76 13.26
C MET A 143 6.51 1.57 12.11
N ASN A 144 6.98 1.35 10.87
CA ASN A 144 6.10 1.05 9.73
C ASN A 144 5.34 -0.27 9.95
N ILE A 145 6.03 -1.35 10.37
CA ILE A 145 5.41 -2.64 10.72
C ILE A 145 4.37 -2.46 11.84
N TYR A 146 4.68 -1.68 12.87
CA TYR A 146 3.71 -1.31 13.90
C TYR A 146 2.47 -0.62 13.31
N VAL A 147 2.62 0.41 12.48
CA VAL A 147 1.49 1.15 11.90
C VAL A 147 0.62 0.26 10.98
N VAL A 148 1.22 -0.51 10.08
CA VAL A 148 0.45 -1.38 9.16
C VAL A 148 -0.12 -2.62 9.85
N GLY A 149 0.55 -3.12 10.89
CA GLY A 149 0.07 -4.22 11.72
C GLY A 149 -1.08 -3.79 12.63
N LEU A 150 -0.97 -2.64 13.29
CA LEU A 150 -2.05 -2.04 14.07
C LEU A 150 -3.29 -1.80 13.19
N ASN A 151 -3.10 -1.34 11.95
CA ASN A 151 -4.18 -1.21 10.99
C ASN A 151 -4.89 -2.56 10.74
N GLN A 152 -4.15 -3.64 10.48
CA GLN A 152 -4.71 -4.98 10.27
C GLN A 152 -5.45 -5.52 11.51
N LEU A 153 -4.96 -5.25 12.73
CA LEU A 153 -5.61 -5.69 13.98
C LEU A 153 -7.02 -5.08 14.16
N TYR A 154 -7.22 -3.83 13.75
CA TYR A 154 -8.50 -3.12 13.90
C TYR A 154 -9.43 -3.22 12.67
N ASP A 155 -8.90 -3.62 11.51
CA ASP A 155 -9.63 -3.69 10.23
C ASP A 155 -9.89 -5.12 9.73
N VAL A 156 -9.75 -6.17 10.56
CA VAL A 156 -9.85 -7.59 10.12
C VAL A 156 -11.06 -7.89 9.22
N GLU A 157 -12.24 -7.39 9.58
CA GLU A 157 -13.48 -7.64 8.81
C GLU A 157 -13.52 -6.83 7.49
N ILE A 158 -12.95 -5.63 7.48
CA ILE A 158 -12.83 -4.77 6.28
C ILE A 158 -11.78 -5.37 5.32
N ASP A 159 -10.62 -5.77 5.84
CA ASP A 159 -9.55 -6.37 5.05
C ASP A 159 -9.94 -7.78 4.56
N ARG A 160 -10.92 -8.48 5.14
CA ARG A 160 -11.52 -9.69 4.51
C ARG A 160 -12.23 -9.39 3.19
N VAL A 161 -12.86 -8.22 3.05
CA VAL A 161 -13.51 -7.79 1.79
C VAL A 161 -12.50 -7.18 0.82
N ASN A 162 -11.59 -6.36 1.35
CA ASN A 162 -10.69 -5.55 0.53
C ASN A 162 -9.36 -6.23 0.19
N LYS A 163 -8.79 -7.00 1.12
CA LYS A 163 -7.43 -7.56 1.07
C LYS A 163 -7.40 -8.97 1.69
N PRO A 164 -8.22 -9.94 1.21
CA PRO A 164 -8.44 -11.23 1.87
C PRO A 164 -7.18 -12.07 2.11
N ASN A 165 -6.12 -11.80 1.35
CA ASN A 165 -4.82 -12.48 1.46
C ASN A 165 -3.91 -11.91 2.57
N LEU A 166 -4.33 -10.89 3.33
CA LEU A 166 -3.52 -10.38 4.45
C LEU A 166 -3.55 -11.37 5.62
N PRO A 167 -2.41 -11.63 6.31
CA PRO A 167 -2.29 -12.78 7.23
C PRO A 167 -3.32 -12.87 8.35
N ILE A 168 -3.79 -11.75 8.90
CA ILE A 168 -4.85 -11.77 9.94
C ILE A 168 -6.25 -11.94 9.30
N ALA A 169 -6.47 -11.37 8.12
CA ALA A 169 -7.75 -11.49 7.42
C ALA A 169 -7.98 -12.92 6.88
N SER A 170 -6.92 -13.55 6.34
CA SER A 170 -6.91 -14.94 5.87
C SER A 170 -6.87 -15.98 6.99
N GLY A 171 -6.41 -15.59 8.19
CA GLY A 171 -6.24 -16.48 9.33
C GLY A 171 -4.89 -17.22 9.38
N GLU A 172 -3.94 -16.92 8.48
CA GLU A 172 -2.56 -17.41 8.56
C GLU A 172 -1.87 -17.00 9.86
N PHE A 173 -2.16 -15.79 10.36
CA PHE A 173 -1.74 -15.30 11.67
C PHE A 173 -2.94 -15.15 12.59
N SER A 174 -2.82 -15.66 13.82
CA SER A 174 -3.79 -15.40 14.87
C SER A 174 -3.77 -13.94 15.31
N MET A 175 -4.88 -13.46 15.87
CA MET A 175 -4.96 -12.14 16.51
C MET A 175 -3.85 -11.93 17.55
N GLY A 176 -3.57 -12.96 18.38
CA GLY A 176 -2.50 -12.91 19.37
C GLY A 176 -1.11 -12.76 18.74
N THR A 177 -0.83 -13.47 17.64
CA THR A 177 0.41 -13.35 16.86
C THR A 177 0.58 -11.91 16.34
N GLY A 178 -0.48 -11.33 15.78
CA GLY A 178 -0.48 -9.95 15.30
C GLY A 178 -0.21 -8.94 16.42
N ILE A 179 -0.86 -9.10 17.58
CA ILE A 179 -0.64 -8.24 18.76
C ILE A 179 0.82 -8.29 19.22
N VAL A 180 1.40 -9.50 19.32
CA VAL A 180 2.80 -9.68 19.71
C VAL A 180 3.74 -9.00 18.73
N ILE A 181 3.57 -9.18 17.41
CA ILE A 181 4.40 -8.51 16.40
C ILE A 181 4.31 -6.99 16.54
N VAL A 182 3.09 -6.43 16.62
CA VAL A 182 2.86 -4.99 16.72
C VAL A 182 3.47 -4.40 17.99
N ALA A 183 3.27 -5.05 19.14
CA ALA A 183 3.83 -4.63 20.42
C ALA A 183 5.36 -4.70 20.44
N THR A 184 5.95 -5.79 19.92
CA THR A 184 7.41 -5.93 19.83
C THR A 184 8.02 -4.86 18.91
N CYS A 185 7.45 -4.64 17.73
CA CYS A 185 7.92 -3.61 16.79
C CYS A 185 7.81 -2.20 17.38
N PHE A 186 6.72 -1.89 18.08
CA PHE A 186 6.56 -0.64 18.84
C PHE A 186 7.67 -0.45 19.88
N LEU A 187 7.82 -1.41 20.80
CA LEU A 187 8.79 -1.33 21.90
C LEU A 187 10.23 -1.21 21.40
N MET A 188 10.62 -2.04 20.41
CA MET A 188 11.96 -1.98 19.82
C MET A 188 12.21 -0.64 19.10
N SER A 189 11.24 -0.15 18.33
CA SER A 189 11.35 1.12 17.60
C SER A 189 11.57 2.31 18.55
N PHE A 190 10.74 2.43 19.59
CA PHE A 190 10.87 3.51 20.57
C PHE A 190 12.14 3.40 21.40
N SER A 191 12.51 2.19 21.83
CA SER A 191 13.75 1.96 22.59
C SER A 191 14.97 2.40 21.79
N MET A 192 15.07 2.00 20.52
CA MET A 192 16.12 2.45 19.61
C MET A 192 16.09 3.97 19.39
N GLY A 193 14.91 4.55 19.13
CA GLY A 193 14.74 5.99 18.94
C GLY A 193 15.24 6.83 20.12
N TYR A 194 14.98 6.36 21.34
CA TYR A 194 15.48 6.97 22.57
C TYR A 194 17.00 6.78 22.74
N MET A 195 17.48 5.54 22.61
CA MET A 195 18.91 5.18 22.76
C MET A 195 19.83 5.81 21.72
N PHE A 196 19.33 6.21 20.56
CA PHE A 196 20.15 6.83 19.51
C PHE A 196 20.35 8.34 19.70
N HIS A 197 19.79 8.95 20.75
CA HIS A 197 20.03 10.33 21.18
C HIS A 197 19.88 11.39 20.07
N SER A 198 18.97 11.15 19.12
CA SER A 198 18.66 12.10 18.04
C SER A 198 17.20 12.54 18.14
N PRO A 199 16.92 13.72 18.71
CA PRO A 199 15.58 14.30 18.80
C PRO A 199 14.74 14.23 17.52
N PRO A 200 15.24 14.59 16.30
CA PRO A 200 14.39 14.51 15.10
C PRO A 200 13.97 13.07 14.79
N LEU A 201 14.86 12.08 14.99
CA LEU A 201 14.53 10.67 14.82
C LEU A 201 13.48 10.23 15.85
N PHE A 202 13.68 10.55 17.13
CA PHE A 202 12.73 10.21 18.19
C PHE A 202 11.34 10.82 17.94
N TYR A 203 11.28 12.12 17.59
CA TYR A 203 10.01 12.78 17.27
C TYR A 203 9.37 12.24 15.99
N ALA A 204 10.13 11.81 14.99
CA ALA A 204 9.57 11.15 13.81
C ALA A 204 8.85 9.85 14.15
N LEU A 205 9.44 9.04 15.03
CA LEU A 205 8.85 7.78 15.51
C LEU A 205 7.64 8.06 16.41
N LEU A 206 7.72 9.05 17.30
CA LEU A 206 6.60 9.47 18.16
C LEU A 206 5.40 9.95 17.35
N ILE A 207 5.60 10.87 16.40
CA ILE A 207 4.54 11.40 15.54
C ILE A 207 3.95 10.28 14.68
N SER A 208 4.78 9.41 14.10
CA SER A 208 4.31 8.26 13.31
C SER A 208 3.46 7.30 14.14
N CYS A 209 3.85 7.04 15.40
CA CYS A 209 3.08 6.23 16.33
C CYS A 209 1.72 6.85 16.66
N LEU A 210 1.71 8.14 17.05
CA LEU A 210 0.50 8.86 17.43
C LEU A 210 -0.50 8.94 16.25
N LEU A 211 -0.01 9.28 15.05
CA LEU A 211 -0.85 9.35 13.85
C LEU A 211 -1.32 7.96 13.39
N GLY A 212 -0.49 6.93 13.46
CA GLY A 212 -0.88 5.55 13.15
C GLY A 212 -1.92 4.97 14.13
N SER A 213 -1.79 5.34 15.42
CA SER A 213 -2.75 5.04 16.47
C SER A 213 -4.09 5.73 16.22
N ALA A 214 -4.07 7.06 16.06
CA ALA A 214 -5.26 7.86 15.82
C ALA A 214 -5.98 7.48 14.51
N TYR A 215 -5.23 7.05 13.49
CA TYR A 215 -5.78 6.50 12.26
C TYR A 215 -6.56 5.19 12.48
N SER A 216 -6.03 4.26 13.29
CA SER A 216 -6.49 2.86 13.32
C SER A 216 -7.42 2.49 14.50
N ILE A 217 -7.11 2.97 15.71
CA ILE A 217 -7.73 2.48 16.96
C ILE A 217 -9.18 2.94 17.07
N ASP A 218 -10.10 2.00 17.35
CA ASP A 218 -11.53 2.29 17.53
C ASP A 218 -11.87 2.75 18.95
N LEU A 219 -11.53 4.00 19.25
CA LEU A 219 -11.90 4.69 20.49
C LEU A 219 -12.44 6.09 20.17
N PRO A 220 -13.20 6.72 21.09
CA PRO A 220 -13.64 8.10 20.94
C PRO A 220 -12.49 9.04 20.58
N PHE A 221 -12.74 9.97 19.65
CA PHE A 221 -11.77 10.91 19.06
C PHE A 221 -10.64 10.28 18.23
N LEU A 222 -10.55 8.95 18.11
CA LEU A 222 -9.61 8.24 17.22
C LEU A 222 -10.33 7.69 15.97
N ARG A 223 -9.86 6.57 15.41
CA ARG A 223 -10.24 5.96 14.12
C ARG A 223 -10.43 6.96 12.98
N TRP A 224 -9.49 7.90 12.86
CA TRP A 224 -9.48 8.98 11.87
C TRP A 224 -9.60 8.48 10.42
N LYS A 225 -9.28 7.20 10.13
CA LYS A 225 -9.55 6.58 8.83
C LYS A 225 -11.01 6.67 8.36
N ARG A 226 -11.98 6.84 9.27
CA ARG A 226 -13.41 7.04 8.93
C ARG A 226 -13.67 8.36 8.19
N ASN A 227 -12.79 9.35 8.33
CA ASN A 227 -12.89 10.66 7.67
C ASN A 227 -11.77 10.80 6.62
N ALA A 228 -12.13 10.96 5.36
CA ALA A 228 -11.17 10.98 4.25
C ALA A 228 -10.10 12.08 4.37
N PHE A 229 -10.44 13.26 4.90
CA PHE A 229 -9.49 14.35 5.10
C PHE A 229 -8.46 14.01 6.18
N LEU A 230 -8.91 13.50 7.34
CA LEU A 230 -8.00 13.10 8.43
C LEU A 230 -7.13 11.90 8.02
N ALA A 231 -7.71 10.94 7.28
CA ALA A 231 -6.98 9.81 6.70
C ALA A 231 -5.82 10.26 5.79
N ALA A 232 -6.10 11.20 4.87
CA ALA A 232 -5.08 11.79 4.00
C ALA A 232 -4.05 12.62 4.78
N ALA A 233 -4.50 13.41 5.76
CA ALA A 233 -3.64 14.23 6.61
C ALA A 233 -2.64 13.39 7.41
N CYS A 234 -3.04 12.24 7.97
CA CYS A 234 -2.12 11.30 8.61
C CYS A 234 -1.01 10.83 7.65
N ILE A 235 -1.40 10.35 6.45
CA ILE A 235 -0.46 9.79 5.48
C ILE A 235 0.50 10.86 4.95
N LEU A 236 0.00 12.05 4.64
CA LEU A 236 0.81 13.20 4.22
C LEU A 236 1.76 13.63 5.34
N SER A 237 1.27 13.82 6.56
CA SER A 237 2.10 14.26 7.69
C SER A 237 3.28 13.32 7.93
N VAL A 238 3.04 12.00 7.89
CA VAL A 238 4.12 11.01 8.05
C VAL A 238 5.04 10.99 6.83
N ARG A 239 4.51 10.74 5.61
CA ARG A 239 5.34 10.45 4.43
C ARG A 239 5.92 11.68 3.74
N ALA A 240 5.22 12.81 3.73
CA ALA A 240 5.65 14.01 3.03
C ALA A 240 6.41 15.00 3.93
N VAL A 241 6.09 15.05 5.23
CA VAL A 241 6.67 16.05 6.15
C VAL A 241 7.66 15.40 7.10
N VAL A 242 7.22 14.44 7.92
CA VAL A 242 8.08 13.80 8.93
C VAL A 242 9.26 13.06 8.28
N VAL A 243 9.01 12.22 7.26
CA VAL A 243 10.11 11.49 6.59
C VAL A 243 11.10 12.46 5.93
N GLN A 244 10.61 13.52 5.28
CA GLN A 244 11.47 14.42 4.50
C GLN A 244 12.29 15.35 5.41
N LEU A 245 11.71 15.90 6.46
CA LEU A 245 12.39 16.85 7.34
C LEU A 245 13.18 16.18 8.46
N ALA A 246 12.62 15.17 9.14
CA ALA A 246 13.25 14.62 10.33
C ALA A 246 14.50 13.79 10.01
N PHE A 247 14.47 12.95 8.97
CA PHE A 247 15.65 12.18 8.58
C PHE A 247 16.73 13.06 7.93
N PHE A 248 16.35 14.13 7.23
CA PHE A 248 17.30 15.15 6.76
C PHE A 248 18.04 15.81 7.93
N VAL A 249 17.30 16.31 8.93
CA VAL A 249 17.88 16.95 10.12
C VAL A 249 18.68 15.96 10.97
N HIS A 250 18.25 14.70 11.06
CA HIS A 250 19.02 13.61 11.69
C HIS A 250 20.41 13.48 11.06
N ILE A 251 20.49 13.30 9.73
CA ILE A 251 21.77 13.15 9.06
C ILE A 251 22.59 14.45 9.13
N GLN A 252 22.02 15.60 8.75
CA GLN A 252 22.74 16.86 8.68
C GLN A 252 23.35 17.26 10.04
N LYS A 253 22.54 17.26 11.11
CA LYS A 253 22.96 17.75 12.44
C LYS A 253 23.56 16.66 13.32
N TYR A 254 22.93 15.49 13.40
CA TYR A 254 23.27 14.47 14.41
C TYR A 254 24.23 13.38 13.90
N VAL A 255 24.48 13.30 12.59
CA VAL A 255 25.44 12.35 12.00
C VAL A 255 26.64 13.07 11.39
N LEU A 256 26.40 14.13 10.60
CA LEU A 256 27.44 14.93 9.94
C LEU A 256 27.91 16.14 10.78
N GLY A 257 27.23 16.46 11.88
CA GLY A 257 27.65 17.53 12.81
C GLY A 257 27.47 18.96 12.28
N ARG A 258 26.66 19.17 11.23
CA ARG A 258 26.47 20.47 10.56
C ARG A 258 25.32 21.26 11.20
N SER A 259 25.31 22.58 10.99
CA SER A 259 24.13 23.40 11.28
C SER A 259 22.95 22.97 10.40
N VAL A 260 21.73 23.17 10.90
CA VAL A 260 20.52 22.84 10.13
C VAL A 260 20.28 23.93 9.10
N VAL A 261 20.39 23.56 7.82
CA VAL A 261 20.13 24.44 6.69
C VAL A 261 19.33 23.64 5.67
N PHE A 262 18.05 24.00 5.51
CA PHE A 262 17.16 23.36 4.54
C PHE A 262 17.57 23.79 3.12
N SER A 263 18.11 22.85 2.35
CA SER A 263 18.45 23.06 0.94
C SER A 263 17.19 23.15 0.06
N LYS A 264 17.34 23.72 -1.14
CA LYS A 264 16.28 23.71 -2.16
C LYS A 264 15.80 22.28 -2.43
N SER A 265 16.71 21.30 -2.43
CA SER A 265 16.42 19.88 -2.66
C SER A 265 15.50 19.26 -1.61
N VAL A 266 15.70 19.54 -0.31
CA VAL A 266 14.79 19.01 0.73
C VAL A 266 13.44 19.73 0.76
N VAL A 267 13.40 21.04 0.44
CA VAL A 267 12.14 21.77 0.27
C VAL A 267 11.35 21.21 -0.92
N PHE A 268 12.00 21.03 -2.07
CA PHE A 268 11.42 20.36 -3.25
C PHE A 268 10.90 18.97 -2.87
N ALA A 269 11.73 18.13 -2.26
CA ALA A 269 11.37 16.77 -1.87
C ALA A 269 10.21 16.73 -0.87
N THR A 270 10.06 17.73 0.00
CA THR A 270 8.93 17.85 0.93
C THR A 270 7.65 18.19 0.18
N VAL A 271 7.67 19.25 -0.65
CA VAL A 271 6.49 19.70 -1.42
C VAL A 271 6.05 18.65 -2.44
N PHE A 272 6.98 18.05 -3.17
CA PHE A 272 6.69 17.03 -4.17
C PHE A 272 6.08 15.77 -3.53
N MET A 273 6.62 15.35 -2.37
CA MET A 273 6.05 14.23 -1.63
C MET A 273 4.68 14.52 -1.00
N CYS A 274 4.28 15.79 -0.83
CA CYS A 274 2.89 16.12 -0.44
C CYS A 274 1.90 15.70 -1.53
N PHE A 275 2.18 15.98 -2.80
CA PHE A 275 1.36 15.54 -3.93
C PHE A 275 1.31 14.01 -3.99
N PHE A 276 2.49 13.36 -3.96
CA PHE A 276 2.57 11.89 -4.01
C PHE A 276 1.89 11.21 -2.82
N SER A 277 2.02 11.74 -1.60
CA SER A 277 1.39 11.17 -0.40
C SER A 277 -0.13 11.35 -0.41
N THR A 278 -0.62 12.49 -0.93
CA THR A 278 -2.06 12.71 -1.16
C THR A 278 -2.59 11.72 -2.19
N VAL A 279 -1.87 11.55 -3.30
CA VAL A 279 -2.25 10.59 -4.34
C VAL A 279 -2.25 9.16 -3.80
N ILE A 280 -1.24 8.71 -3.06
CA ILE A 280 -1.23 7.39 -2.41
C ILE A 280 -2.39 7.23 -1.42
N ALA A 281 -2.72 8.28 -0.66
CA ALA A 281 -3.85 8.25 0.27
C ALA A 281 -5.20 8.12 -0.43
N LEU A 282 -5.38 8.74 -1.60
CA LEU A 282 -6.61 8.60 -2.40
C LEU A 282 -6.64 7.28 -3.19
N PHE A 283 -5.51 6.87 -3.78
CA PHE A 283 -5.44 5.68 -4.63
C PHE A 283 -5.64 4.37 -3.87
N LYS A 284 -5.23 4.31 -2.58
CA LYS A 284 -5.48 3.12 -1.73
C LYS A 284 -6.98 2.86 -1.54
N ASP A 285 -7.80 3.91 -1.55
CA ASP A 285 -9.25 3.85 -1.31
C ASP A 285 -10.02 3.42 -2.56
N ILE A 286 -9.40 3.41 -3.74
CA ILE A 286 -10.04 2.98 -5.00
C ILE A 286 -10.30 1.45 -5.00
N PRO A 287 -9.31 0.55 -4.76
CA PRO A 287 -9.58 -0.87 -4.62
C PRO A 287 -10.30 -1.22 -3.30
N ASP A 288 -10.20 -0.37 -2.27
CA ASP A 288 -10.82 -0.59 -0.96
C ASP A 288 -12.31 -0.14 -0.88
N VAL A 289 -12.89 0.39 -1.97
CA VAL A 289 -14.21 1.07 -1.94
C VAL A 289 -15.37 0.21 -1.43
N ASP A 290 -15.33 -1.11 -1.64
CA ASP A 290 -16.41 -2.02 -1.26
C ASP A 290 -16.45 -2.19 0.27
N GLY A 291 -15.33 -2.61 0.86
CA GLY A 291 -15.21 -2.71 2.33
C GLY A 291 -15.25 -1.36 3.03
N ASP A 292 -14.89 -0.26 2.36
CA ASP A 292 -15.13 1.08 2.91
C ASP A 292 -16.64 1.37 3.00
N ARG A 293 -17.40 1.11 1.93
CA ARG A 293 -18.86 1.31 1.91
C ARG A 293 -19.57 0.43 2.94
N ASP A 294 -19.26 -0.86 2.97
CA ASP A 294 -19.94 -1.84 3.82
C ASP A 294 -19.75 -1.56 5.33
N PHE A 295 -18.60 -0.97 5.70
CA PHE A 295 -18.28 -0.60 7.09
C PHE A 295 -18.42 0.90 7.37
N GLY A 296 -19.13 1.63 6.49
CA GLY A 296 -19.50 3.04 6.69
C GLY A 296 -18.35 4.04 6.64
N ILE A 297 -17.19 3.68 6.10
CA ILE A 297 -16.04 4.57 5.91
C ILE A 297 -16.35 5.54 4.76
N GLN A 298 -16.30 6.82 5.08
CA GLN A 298 -16.68 7.90 4.17
C GLN A 298 -15.47 8.35 3.32
N SER A 299 -14.88 7.44 2.55
CA SER A 299 -13.72 7.74 1.68
C SER A 299 -14.12 8.49 0.40
N PHE A 300 -13.14 9.13 -0.26
CA PHE A 300 -13.38 9.88 -1.49
C PHE A 300 -13.90 8.98 -2.63
N SER A 301 -13.42 7.74 -2.71
CA SER A 301 -13.88 6.76 -3.70
C SER A 301 -15.35 6.37 -3.50
N VAL A 302 -15.81 6.31 -2.25
CA VAL A 302 -17.23 6.07 -1.92
C VAL A 302 -18.11 7.27 -2.31
N HIS A 303 -17.63 8.50 -2.11
CA HIS A 303 -18.40 9.73 -2.39
C HIS A 303 -18.44 10.13 -3.86
N LEU A 304 -17.28 10.17 -4.51
CA LEU A 304 -17.12 10.74 -5.86
C LEU A 304 -17.16 9.67 -6.96
N GLY A 305 -16.97 8.40 -6.59
CA GLY A 305 -16.80 7.27 -7.50
C GLY A 305 -15.33 7.01 -7.86
N GLN A 306 -14.98 5.73 -8.03
CA GLN A 306 -13.62 5.26 -8.32
C GLN A 306 -12.97 5.98 -9.51
N GLU A 307 -13.70 6.13 -10.63
CA GLU A 307 -13.18 6.74 -11.85
C GLU A 307 -12.80 8.22 -11.69
N ARG A 308 -13.61 9.00 -10.96
CA ARG A 308 -13.31 10.42 -10.74
C ARG A 308 -12.08 10.60 -9.85
N VAL A 309 -11.95 9.78 -8.81
CA VAL A 309 -10.79 9.78 -7.91
C VAL A 309 -9.54 9.27 -8.64
N PHE A 310 -9.66 8.26 -9.50
CA PHE A 310 -8.59 7.79 -10.36
C PHE A 310 -8.03 8.92 -11.22
N TRP A 311 -8.87 9.57 -12.03
CA TRP A 311 -8.41 10.64 -12.92
C TRP A 311 -7.90 11.87 -12.18
N LEU A 312 -8.51 12.25 -11.05
CA LEU A 312 -7.99 13.29 -10.15
C LEU A 312 -6.54 12.98 -9.75
N CYS A 313 -6.26 11.76 -9.29
CA CYS A 313 -4.91 11.33 -8.93
C CYS A 313 -3.93 11.35 -10.11
N ILE A 314 -4.35 10.93 -11.32
CA ILE A 314 -3.51 11.00 -12.53
C ILE A 314 -3.15 12.46 -12.83
N TYR A 315 -4.12 13.37 -12.85
CA TYR A 315 -3.86 14.79 -13.12
C TYR A 315 -2.99 15.44 -12.04
N MET A 316 -3.18 15.11 -10.75
CA MET A 316 -2.31 15.58 -9.67
C MET A 316 -0.85 15.15 -9.86
N LEU A 317 -0.60 13.89 -10.25
CA LEU A 317 0.76 13.41 -10.53
C LEU A 317 1.36 14.06 -11.78
N LEU A 318 0.58 14.22 -12.85
CA LEU A 318 1.05 14.90 -14.07
C LEU A 318 1.40 16.36 -13.80
N MET A 319 0.61 17.07 -12.99
CA MET A 319 0.91 18.43 -12.57
C MET A 319 2.17 18.48 -11.69
N ALA A 320 2.34 17.55 -10.75
CA ALA A 320 3.56 17.45 -9.95
C ALA A 320 4.80 17.23 -10.84
N TYR A 321 4.76 16.25 -11.76
CA TYR A 321 5.83 16.02 -12.73
C TYR A 321 6.09 17.24 -13.62
N GLY A 322 5.04 17.93 -14.08
CA GLY A 322 5.14 19.20 -14.81
C GLY A 322 5.91 20.27 -14.02
N THR A 323 5.54 20.49 -12.77
CA THR A 323 6.22 21.42 -11.86
C THR A 323 7.68 21.03 -11.63
N ALA A 324 7.98 19.74 -11.45
CA ALA A 324 9.35 19.27 -11.26
C ALA A 324 10.22 19.42 -12.53
N MET A 325 9.65 19.24 -13.73
CA MET A 325 10.36 19.57 -14.98
C MET A 325 10.70 21.06 -15.06
N VAL A 326 9.78 21.96 -14.70
CA VAL A 326 10.03 23.41 -14.67
C VAL A 326 11.12 23.76 -13.65
N ILE A 327 11.08 23.18 -12.45
CA ILE A 327 12.10 23.38 -11.41
C ILE A 327 13.46 22.85 -11.90
N GLY A 328 13.51 21.65 -12.48
CA GLY A 328 14.72 21.07 -13.05
C GLY A 328 15.31 21.90 -14.19
N ALA A 329 14.47 22.45 -15.07
CA ALA A 329 14.87 23.35 -16.15
C ALA A 329 15.54 24.64 -15.63
N SER A 330 15.17 25.10 -14.42
CA SER A 330 15.76 26.26 -13.77
C SER A 330 17.13 26.01 -13.11
N SER A 331 17.58 24.75 -12.97
CA SER A 331 18.88 24.44 -12.36
C SER A 331 20.04 25.00 -13.17
N SER A 332 21.07 25.52 -12.49
CA SER A 332 22.31 25.96 -13.13
C SER A 332 23.21 24.79 -13.55
N PHE A 333 22.99 23.59 -13.00
CA PHE A 333 23.82 22.41 -13.28
C PHE A 333 23.25 21.58 -14.43
N THR A 334 23.95 21.51 -15.56
CA THR A 334 23.49 20.77 -16.76
C THR A 334 23.10 19.32 -16.46
N SER A 335 23.87 18.60 -15.64
CA SER A 335 23.55 17.21 -15.28
C SER A 335 22.28 17.10 -14.42
N SER A 336 22.09 18.00 -13.46
CA SER A 336 20.86 18.06 -12.64
C SER A 336 19.65 18.36 -13.53
N LYS A 337 19.78 19.35 -14.42
CA LYS A 337 18.77 19.75 -15.40
C LYS A 337 18.33 18.60 -16.29
N VAL A 338 19.29 17.91 -16.93
CA VAL A 338 19.00 16.79 -17.83
C VAL A 338 18.37 15.63 -17.08
N ILE A 339 18.92 15.22 -15.93
CA ILE A 339 18.38 14.09 -15.14
C ILE A 339 16.97 14.40 -14.63
N THR A 340 16.74 15.61 -14.09
CA THR A 340 15.44 16.00 -13.54
C THR A 340 14.41 16.11 -14.66
N VAL A 341 14.67 16.88 -15.72
CA VAL A 341 13.71 17.10 -16.81
C VAL A 341 13.38 15.79 -17.53
N LEU A 342 14.40 15.03 -17.96
CA LEU A 342 14.19 13.79 -18.70
C LEU A 342 13.57 12.70 -17.82
N GLY A 343 14.01 12.58 -16.57
CA GLY A 343 13.46 11.60 -15.62
C GLY A 343 11.97 11.81 -15.36
N HIS A 344 11.56 13.04 -15.01
CA HIS A 344 10.16 13.34 -14.73
C HIS A 344 9.29 13.29 -16.01
N PHE A 345 9.83 13.66 -17.18
CA PHE A 345 9.16 13.48 -18.47
C PHE A 345 8.88 12.00 -18.79
N ILE A 346 9.87 11.12 -18.58
CA ILE A 346 9.72 9.68 -18.78
C ILE A 346 8.68 9.11 -17.81
N LEU A 347 8.73 9.46 -16.53
CA LEU A 347 7.76 8.99 -15.53
C LEU A 347 6.33 9.47 -15.83
N ALA A 348 6.16 10.75 -16.21
CA ALA A 348 4.87 11.31 -16.62
C ALA A 348 4.31 10.61 -17.87
N SER A 349 5.17 10.33 -18.86
CA SER A 349 4.78 9.61 -20.08
C SER A 349 4.32 8.18 -19.76
N ILE A 350 5.09 7.44 -18.96
CA ILE A 350 4.75 6.06 -18.55
C ILE A 350 3.45 6.04 -17.73
N LEU A 351 3.25 7.02 -16.84
CA LEU A 351 2.01 7.19 -16.08
C LEU A 351 0.82 7.38 -17.02
N TRP A 352 0.90 8.33 -17.96
CA TRP A 352 -0.17 8.66 -18.89
C TRP A 352 -0.56 7.48 -19.78
N PHE A 353 0.41 6.86 -20.46
CA PHE A 353 0.13 5.72 -21.34
C PHE A 353 -0.47 4.53 -20.58
N ARG A 354 -0.03 4.27 -19.33
CA ARG A 354 -0.64 3.22 -18.51
C ARG A 354 -2.05 3.59 -18.06
N ALA A 355 -2.28 4.84 -17.67
CA ALA A 355 -3.58 5.32 -17.21
C ALA A 355 -4.68 5.20 -18.28
N GLN A 356 -4.33 5.42 -19.57
CA GLN A 356 -5.25 5.23 -20.69
C GLN A 356 -5.63 3.76 -20.96
N SER A 357 -4.85 2.80 -20.44
CA SER A 357 -5.01 1.36 -20.73
C SER A 357 -5.71 0.56 -19.62
N ILE A 358 -6.11 1.21 -18.53
CA ILE A 358 -6.64 0.53 -17.34
C ILE A 358 -8.12 0.16 -17.52
N ASP A 359 -8.47 -1.06 -17.13
CA ASP A 359 -9.86 -1.43 -16.83
C ASP A 359 -10.19 -1.07 -15.37
N LEU A 360 -11.08 -0.10 -15.17
CA LEU A 360 -11.55 0.33 -13.85
C LEU A 360 -12.70 -0.53 -13.30
N MET A 361 -13.29 -1.42 -14.10
CA MET A 361 -14.29 -2.37 -13.60
C MET A 361 -13.64 -3.59 -12.92
N ASN A 362 -12.33 -3.76 -13.09
CA ASN A 362 -11.57 -4.91 -12.59
C ASN A 362 -10.72 -4.55 -11.36
N LYS A 363 -11.11 -5.07 -10.19
CA LYS A 363 -10.41 -4.84 -8.91
C LYS A 363 -8.93 -5.26 -8.94
N ALA A 364 -8.56 -6.30 -9.69
CA ALA A 364 -7.17 -6.73 -9.83
C ALA A 364 -6.36 -5.77 -10.73
N SER A 365 -7.00 -5.21 -11.78
CA SER A 365 -6.43 -4.16 -12.64
C SER A 365 -6.13 -2.89 -11.83
N ILE A 366 -7.11 -2.39 -11.05
CA ILE A 366 -6.93 -1.27 -10.13
C ILE A 366 -5.81 -1.53 -9.12
N THR A 367 -5.81 -2.70 -8.47
CA THR A 367 -4.79 -3.06 -7.46
C THR A 367 -3.39 -3.13 -8.07
N SER A 368 -3.26 -3.67 -9.29
CA SER A 368 -2.00 -3.68 -10.06
C SER A 368 -1.52 -2.26 -10.37
N PHE A 369 -2.45 -1.36 -10.73
CA PHE A 369 -2.12 0.04 -11.00
C PHE A 369 -1.72 0.80 -9.72
N TYR A 370 -2.39 0.56 -8.59
CA TYR A 370 -1.99 1.10 -7.28
C TYR A 370 -0.55 0.68 -6.92
N MET A 371 -0.20 -0.59 -7.14
CA MET A 371 1.17 -1.07 -6.95
C MET A 371 2.17 -0.51 -7.99
N PHE A 372 1.70 -0.01 -9.13
CA PHE A 372 2.49 0.77 -10.08
C PHE A 372 2.70 2.23 -9.62
N ILE A 373 1.72 2.88 -8.99
CA ILE A 373 1.89 4.20 -8.36
C ILE A 373 2.99 4.15 -7.28
N TRP A 374 3.04 3.06 -6.49
CA TRP A 374 4.15 2.82 -5.56
C TRP A 374 5.52 2.69 -6.26
N LYS A 375 5.59 2.10 -7.46
CA LYS A 375 6.85 2.04 -8.24
C LYS A 375 7.28 3.42 -8.74
N LEU A 376 6.34 4.27 -9.13
CA LEU A 376 6.62 5.67 -9.46
C LEU A 376 7.14 6.45 -8.24
N PHE A 377 6.57 6.22 -7.06
CA PHE A 377 7.03 6.80 -5.79
C PHE A 377 8.46 6.36 -5.42
N TYR A 378 8.85 5.10 -5.70
CA TYR A 378 10.25 4.68 -5.52
C TYR A 378 11.19 5.32 -6.55
N ALA A 379 10.75 5.43 -7.80
CA ALA A 379 11.53 6.06 -8.86
C ALA A 379 11.78 7.56 -8.57
N GLU A 380 10.80 8.25 -7.99
CA GLU A 380 10.97 9.63 -7.53
C GLU A 380 12.09 9.76 -6.48
N TYR A 381 12.12 8.88 -5.48
CA TYR A 381 13.20 8.89 -4.49
C TYR A 381 14.59 8.59 -5.10
N LEU A 382 14.68 7.99 -6.29
CA LEU A 382 15.94 7.90 -7.03
C LEU A 382 16.30 9.21 -7.74
N LEU A 383 15.32 10.04 -8.11
CA LEU A 383 15.55 11.33 -8.80
C LEU A 383 15.83 12.48 -7.83
N ILE A 384 15.18 12.52 -6.66
CA ILE A 384 15.32 13.59 -5.64
C ILE A 384 16.78 14.00 -5.35
N PRO A 385 17.76 13.09 -5.15
CA PRO A 385 19.15 13.46 -4.86
C PRO A 385 19.88 14.22 -6.00
N PHE A 386 19.32 14.16 -7.22
CA PHE A 386 19.85 14.85 -8.38
C PHE A 386 19.25 16.24 -8.60
N VAL A 387 18.20 16.63 -7.87
CA VAL A 387 17.58 17.97 -7.95
C VAL A 387 18.42 18.97 -7.16
N ARG A 388 19.08 19.92 -7.84
CA ARG A 388 20.03 20.89 -7.27
C ARG A 388 19.79 22.33 -7.73
#